data_AF-A0A2U1EDF5-F1
#
_entry.id   AF-A0A2U1EDF5-F1
#
_cell.length_a   1.000
_cell.length_b   1.000
_cell.length_c   1.000
_cell.angle_alpha   90.00
_cell.angle_beta   90.00
_cell.angle_gamma   90.00
#
_symmetry.space_group_name_H-M   'P 1'
#
loop_
_entity.id
_entity.type
_entity.pdbx_description
1 polymer ?
#
loop_
_entity_poly.entity_id
_entity_poly.type
_entity_poly.pdbx_seq_one_letter_code
_entity_poly.pdbx_strand_id
1 'polypeptide(L)'
;MFLFWYLRRISRTAHDVPWVHLAIGLVGNLAFVVGSLFFLSPALTRAGTWLFVVASWGLLIGVLGEILVRYETRRRAAAATPPGSSPAAVDG
;
A
#
# COMPACT_ATOMS: atom_id res chain seq x y z
N MET A 1 20.17 -8.51 -11.96
CA MET A 1 20.05 -7.73 -13.23
C MET A 1 18.64 -7.69 -13.82
N PHE A 2 17.80 -8.73 -13.77
CA PHE A 2 16.44 -8.69 -14.33
C PHE A 2 15.38 -8.02 -13.44
N LEU A 3 15.48 -8.17 -12.11
CA LEU A 3 14.54 -7.59 -11.15
C LEU A 3 14.58 -6.04 -11.10
N PHE A 4 15.79 -5.48 -11.21
CA PHE A 4 16.02 -4.04 -11.19
C PHE A 4 15.52 -3.34 -12.47
N TRP A 5 15.57 -4.03 -13.61
CA TRP A 5 15.05 -3.53 -14.89
C TRP A 5 13.51 -3.52 -14.91
N TYR A 6 12.87 -4.49 -14.25
CA TYR A 6 11.42 -4.58 -14.10
C TYR A 6 10.86 -3.47 -13.20
N LEU A 7 11.53 -3.23 -12.05
CA LEU A 7 11.18 -2.17 -11.10
C LEU A 7 11.27 -0.77 -11.74
N ARG A 8 12.23 -0.56 -12.64
CA ARG A 8 12.43 0.74 -13.30
C ARG A 8 11.39 1.02 -14.41
N ARG A 9 10.76 -0.02 -14.97
CA ARG A 9 9.80 0.10 -16.08
C ARG A 9 8.41 0.55 -15.63
N ILE A 10 8.04 0.29 -14.38
CA ILE A 10 6.75 0.66 -13.79
C ILE A 10 6.63 2.18 -13.56
N SER A 11 7.76 2.89 -13.45
CA SER A 11 7.79 4.33 -13.16
C SER A 11 7.23 5.25 -14.27
N ARG A 12 6.83 4.71 -15.44
CA ARG A 12 6.19 5.49 -16.52
C ARG A 12 4.68 5.38 -16.58
N THR A 13 4.04 4.50 -15.80
CA THR A 13 2.57 4.41 -15.71
C THR A 13 2.06 5.25 -14.54
N ALA A 14 2.50 6.50 -14.48
CA ALA A 14 2.29 7.43 -13.38
C ALA A 14 0.87 8.06 -13.33
N HIS A 15 -0.14 7.41 -13.91
CA HIS A 15 -1.52 7.92 -13.89
C HIS A 15 -2.54 7.04 -13.14
N ASP A 16 -2.18 5.81 -12.74
CA ASP A 16 -3.08 4.88 -12.01
C ASP A 16 -2.49 4.42 -10.66
N VAL A 17 -1.99 5.39 -9.88
CA VAL A 17 -1.38 5.20 -8.56
C VAL A 17 -2.28 4.49 -7.50
N PRO A 18 -3.64 4.48 -7.55
CA PRO A 18 -4.44 3.77 -6.55
C PRO A 18 -4.38 2.24 -6.68
N TRP A 19 -4.29 1.71 -7.91
CA TRP A 19 -4.44 0.27 -8.14
C TRP A 19 -3.20 -0.53 -7.71
N VAL A 20 -2.00 0.06 -7.84
CA VAL A 20 -0.74 -0.61 -7.50
C VAL A 20 -0.61 -0.82 -5.99
N HIS A 21 -0.96 0.15 -5.15
CA HIS A 21 -0.92 -0.06 -3.70
C HIS A 21 -1.93 -1.13 -3.26
N LEU A 22 -3.10 -1.17 -3.92
CA LEU A 22 -4.19 -2.08 -3.56
C LEU A 22 -3.84 -3.50 -3.95
N ALA A 23 -3.26 -3.68 -5.14
CA ALA A 23 -2.71 -4.96 -5.58
C ALA A 23 -1.57 -5.44 -4.66
N ILE A 24 -0.67 -4.55 -4.24
CA ILE A 24 0.42 -4.90 -3.31
C ILE A 24 -0.13 -5.33 -1.94
N GLY A 25 -1.09 -4.60 -1.38
CA GLY A 25 -1.74 -4.95 -0.12
C GLY A 25 -2.52 -6.27 -0.20
N LEU A 26 -3.25 -6.50 -1.29
CA LEU A 26 -4.03 -7.71 -1.51
C LEU A 26 -3.12 -8.95 -1.68
N VAL A 27 -2.08 -8.84 -2.50
CA VAL A 27 -1.10 -9.91 -2.71
C VAL A 27 -0.33 -10.20 -1.41
N GLY A 28 0.04 -9.17 -0.65
CA GLY A 28 0.67 -9.31 0.66
C GLY A 28 -0.21 -10.06 1.65
N ASN A 29 -1.50 -9.72 1.74
CA ASN A 29 -2.46 -10.42 2.60
C ASN A 29 -2.68 -11.88 2.19
N LEU A 30 -2.84 -12.16 0.89
CA LEU A 30 -2.99 -13.53 0.40
C LEU A 30 -1.74 -14.37 0.66
N ALA A 31 -0.57 -13.81 0.39
CA ALA A 31 0.70 -14.47 0.69
C ALA A 31 0.89 -14.70 2.20
N PHE A 32 0.40 -13.79 3.06
CA PHE A 32 0.43 -13.96 4.50
C PHE A 32 -0.42 -15.15 4.95
N VAL A 33 -1.63 -15.30 4.40
CA VAL A 33 -2.52 -16.45 4.67
C VAL A 33 -1.91 -17.74 4.15
N VAL A 34 -1.37 -17.76 2.93
CA VAL A 34 -0.73 -18.97 2.37
C VAL A 34 0.54 -19.35 3.17
N GLY A 35 1.32 -18.36 3.58
CA GLY A 35 2.51 -18.55 4.41
C GLY A 35 2.18 -19.10 5.79
N SER A 36 1.08 -18.68 6.41
CA SER A 36 0.62 -19.22 7.68
C SER A 36 0.09 -20.66 7.55
N LEU A 37 -0.54 -21.02 6.42
CA LEU A 37 -0.90 -22.41 6.12
C LEU A 37 0.34 -23.32 5.97
N PHE A 38 1.44 -22.82 5.40
CA PHE A 38 2.69 -23.60 5.32
C PHE A 38 3.35 -23.85 6.67
N PHE A 39 3.06 -23.02 7.68
CA PHE A 39 3.51 -23.27 9.06
C PHE A 39 2.84 -24.50 9.70
N LEU A 40 1.71 -24.97 9.18
CA LEU A 40 1.01 -26.15 9.69
C LEU A 40 1.72 -27.48 9.33
N SER A 41 2.65 -27.47 8.37
CA SER A 41 3.38 -28.67 7.95
C SER A 41 4.88 -28.56 8.24
N PRO A 42 5.47 -29.48 9.03
CA PRO A 42 6.89 -29.43 9.39
C PRO A 42 7.85 -29.61 8.20
N ALA A 43 7.37 -30.10 7.06
CA ALA A 43 8.15 -30.20 5.84
C ALA A 43 8.16 -28.88 5.03
N LEU A 44 7.15 -28.02 5.21
CA LEU A 44 6.99 -26.78 4.45
C LEU A 44 7.33 -25.53 5.25
N THR A 45 7.68 -25.65 6.53
CA THR A 45 8.01 -24.53 7.42
C THR A 45 9.10 -23.63 6.85
N ARG A 46 10.15 -24.18 6.23
CA ARG A 46 11.22 -23.37 5.61
C ARG A 46 10.68 -22.53 4.44
N ALA A 47 9.81 -23.11 3.61
CA ALA A 47 9.17 -22.38 2.51
C ALA A 47 8.17 -21.34 3.05
N GLY A 48 7.41 -21.69 4.08
CA GLY A 48 6.49 -20.81 4.80
C GLY A 48 7.20 -19.60 5.39
N THR A 49 8.36 -19.76 6.04
CA THR A 49 9.15 -18.64 6.58
C THR A 49 9.57 -17.65 5.49
N TRP A 50 10.07 -18.14 4.36
CA TRP A 50 10.45 -17.25 3.24
C TRP A 50 9.23 -16.54 2.64
N LEU A 51 8.11 -17.26 2.49
CA LEU A 51 6.86 -16.69 2.00
C LEU A 51 6.33 -15.61 2.95
N PHE A 52 6.43 -15.85 4.26
CA PHE A 52 6.02 -14.94 5.32
C PHE A 52 6.86 -13.67 5.35
N VAL A 53 8.19 -13.79 5.20
CA VAL A 53 9.08 -12.63 5.11
C VAL A 53 8.70 -11.78 3.89
N VAL A 54 8.60 -12.37 2.70
CA VAL A 54 8.24 -11.64 1.48
C VAL A 54 6.83 -11.02 1.59
N ALA A 55 5.86 -11.76 2.14
CA ALA A 55 4.51 -11.25 2.40
C ALA A 55 4.51 -10.04 3.34
N SER A 56 5.31 -10.09 4.41
CA SER A 56 5.41 -9.02 5.41
C SER A 56 6.00 -7.73 4.82
N TRP A 57 7.02 -7.86 3.95
CA TRP A 57 7.56 -6.73 3.19
C TRP A 57 6.53 -6.14 2.23
N GLY A 58 5.74 -6.99 1.55
CA GLY A 58 4.64 -6.54 0.69
C GLY A 58 3.57 -5.76 1.47
N LEU A 59 3.19 -6.26 2.65
CA LEU A 59 2.24 -5.61 3.56
C LEU A 59 2.76 -4.24 4.02
N LEU A 60 4.04 -4.14 4.38
CA LEU A 60 4.69 -2.89 4.78
C LEU A 60 4.65 -1.84 3.67
N ILE A 61 4.98 -2.24 2.44
CA ILE A 61 4.94 -1.35 1.27
C ILE A 61 3.49 -0.91 0.98
N GLY A 62 2.51 -1.82 1.11
CA GLY A 62 1.10 -1.50 0.96
C GLY A 62 0.63 -0.41 1.94
N VAL A 63 0.98 -0.55 3.23
CA VAL A 63 0.64 0.44 4.27
C VAL A 63 1.30 1.79 4.00
N LEU A 64 2.57 1.80 3.61
CA LEU A 64 3.27 3.05 3.26
C LEU A 64 2.61 3.77 2.08
N GLY A 65 2.15 3.02 1.07
CA GLY A 65 1.40 3.56 -0.06
C GLY A 65 0.08 4.21 0.37
N GLU A 66 -0.69 3.54 1.22
CA GLU A 66 -1.97 4.06 1.73
C GLU A 66 -1.78 5.33 2.57
N ILE A 67 -0.75 5.38 3.42
CA ILE A 67 -0.40 6.55 4.21
C ILE A 67 -0.06 7.74 3.31
N LEU A 68 0.75 7.52 2.26
CA LEU A 68 1.15 8.57 1.34
C LEU A 68 -0.03 9.14 0.55
N VAL A 69 -0.93 8.28 0.06
CA VAL A 69 -2.16 8.71 -0.64
C VAL A 69 -3.06 9.50 0.31
N ARG A 70 -3.26 9.02 1.55
CA ARG A 70 -4.05 9.76 2.55
C ARG A 70 -3.45 11.12 2.87
N TYR A 71 -2.13 11.22 2.93
CA TYR A 71 -1.44 12.49 3.16
C TYR A 71 -1.66 13.48 2.02
N GLU A 72 -1.53 13.02 0.77
CA GLU A 72 -1.75 13.85 -0.42
C GLU A 72 -3.21 14.31 -0.52
N THR A 73 -4.17 13.41 -0.30
CA THR A 73 -5.61 13.76 -0.30
C THR A 73 -5.94 14.79 0.77
N ARG A 74 -5.36 14.66 1.98
CA ARG A 74 -5.53 15.66 3.05
C ARG A 74 -4.89 17.00 2.69
N ARG A 75 -3.71 17.00 2.07
CA ARG A 75 -3.08 18.23 1.57
C ARG A 75 -3.95 18.94 0.54
N ARG A 76 -4.52 18.20 -0.41
CA ARG A 76 -5.43 18.76 -1.43
C ARG A 76 -6.71 19.31 -0.81
N ALA A 77 -7.31 18.60 0.15
CA ALA A 77 -8.48 19.09 0.87
C ALA A 77 -8.17 20.37 1.67
N ALA A 78 -7.02 20.44 2.33
CA ALA A 78 -6.59 21.64 3.06
C ALA A 78 -6.29 22.84 2.14
N ALA A 79 -5.79 22.61 0.93
CA ALA A 79 -5.55 23.66 -0.06
C ALA A 79 -6.84 24.15 -0.75
N ALA A 80 -7.88 23.29 -0.81
CA ALA A 80 -9.17 23.61 -1.43
C ALA A 80 -10.13 24.38 -0.51
N THR A 81 -9.86 24.43 0.81
CA THR A 81 -10.61 25.27 1.75
C THR A 81 -9.92 26.63 1.87
N PRO A 82 -10.40 27.69 1.20
CA PRO A 82 -9.84 29.02 1.34
C PRO A 82 -9.99 29.52 2.79
N PRO A 83 -9.01 30.26 3.34
CA PRO A 83 -9.11 30.86 4.67
C PRO A 83 -10.24 31.90 4.66
N GLY A 84 -11.46 31.49 5.01
CA GLY A 84 -12.63 32.37 5.02
C GLY A 84 -14.00 31.69 5.06
N SER A 85 -14.12 30.39 4.75
CA SER A 85 -15.40 29.67 4.86
C SER A 85 -15.66 29.19 6.30
N SER A 86 -15.74 30.12 7.24
CA SER A 86 -16.26 29.86 8.57
C SER A 86 -17.79 29.97 8.50
N PRO A 87 -18.58 28.93 8.86
CA PRO A 87 -20.05 29.01 8.87
C PRO A 87 -20.62 29.89 10.00
N ALA A 88 -19.79 30.64 10.72
CA ALA A 88 -20.18 31.45 11.88
C ALA A 88 -20.80 32.83 11.54
N ALA A 89 -21.19 33.08 10.29
CA ALA A 89 -21.71 34.39 9.85
C ALA A 89 -23.19 34.39 9.42
N VAL A 90 -23.96 33.33 9.74
CA VAL A 90 -25.37 33.21 9.33
C VAL A 90 -26.37 33.36 10.49
N ASP A 91 -25.91 33.39 11.75
CA ASP A 91 -26.80 33.61 12.90
C ASP A 91 -26.66 35.04 13.40
N GLY A 92 -27.33 35.96 12.69
CA GLY A 92 -27.66 37.32 13.15
C GLY A 92 -29.13 37.42 13.51
#